data_AF-A0A1B7MZR6-F1
#
_entry.id   AF-A0A1B7MZR6-F1
#
_cell.length_a   1.000
_cell.length_b   1.000
_cell.length_c   1.000
_cell.angle_alpha   90.00
_cell.angle_beta   90.00
_cell.angle_gamma   90.00
#
_symmetry.space_group_name_H-M   'P 1'
#
loop_
_entity.id
_entity.type
_entity.pdbx_description
1 polymer ?
#
loop_
_entity_poly.entity_id
_entity_poly.type
_entity_poly.pdbx_seq_one_letter_code
_entity_poly.pdbx_strand_id
1 'polypeptide(L)'
;MASDPAQSPQVTTEDPRAANREKFELELEFVQSLANPYYLHSLAQQNILDQPAFINYLEYLLYWKEKDYARFIHYPHALHHLELLQHAQFRSEIKKGKYLDQKQYDHWRTWRDYPGANVSIESTGNPQ
;
A
#
# COMPACT_ATOMS: atom_id res chain seq x y z
N MET A 1 -39.57 -35.21 -12.48
CA MET A 1 -39.52 -34.96 -11.04
C MET A 1 -38.31 -35.69 -10.47
N ALA A 2 -37.61 -35.05 -9.53
CA ALA A 2 -36.45 -35.53 -8.74
C ALA A 2 -35.09 -35.53 -9.48
N SER A 3 -34.00 -34.88 -9.03
CA SER A 3 -33.73 -34.06 -7.84
C SER A 3 -32.46 -33.22 -8.12
N ASP A 4 -32.46 -31.96 -7.72
CA ASP A 4 -31.27 -31.11 -7.61
C ASP A 4 -30.26 -31.69 -6.60
N PRO A 5 -28.95 -31.75 -6.91
CA PRO A 5 -27.93 -31.74 -5.88
C PRO A 5 -27.52 -30.28 -5.65
N ALA A 6 -28.09 -29.70 -4.59
CA ALA A 6 -27.58 -28.49 -3.98
C ALA A 6 -26.10 -28.68 -3.64
N GLN A 7 -25.21 -28.03 -4.40
CA GLN A 7 -23.83 -27.80 -3.98
C GLN A 7 -23.86 -26.80 -2.82
N SER A 8 -23.83 -27.34 -1.60
CA SER A 8 -23.44 -26.56 -0.42
C SER A 8 -21.95 -26.16 -0.58
N PRO A 9 -21.55 -24.94 -0.19
CA PRO A 9 -20.15 -24.53 -0.27
C PRO A 9 -19.33 -25.39 0.69
N GLN A 10 -18.26 -25.99 0.17
CA GLN A 10 -17.28 -26.71 0.98
C GLN A 10 -16.61 -25.73 1.93
N VAL A 11 -17.03 -25.73 3.20
CA VAL A 11 -16.27 -25.09 4.28
C VAL A 11 -15.05 -26.00 4.52
N THR A 12 -13.93 -25.65 3.90
CA THR A 12 -12.65 -26.28 4.20
C THR A 12 -12.33 -26.03 5.67
N THR A 13 -12.27 -27.10 6.45
CA THR A 13 -11.75 -27.10 7.82
C THR A 13 -10.24 -26.84 7.77
N GLU A 14 -9.86 -25.58 7.59
CA GLU A 14 -8.46 -25.17 7.73
C GLU A 14 -8.08 -25.20 9.21
N ASP A 15 -6.90 -25.76 9.50
CA ASP A 15 -6.35 -25.81 10.86
C ASP A 15 -6.34 -24.38 11.44
N PRO A 16 -6.99 -24.12 12.59
CA PRO A 16 -7.03 -22.79 13.19
C PRO A 16 -5.64 -22.18 13.41
N ARG A 17 -4.59 -23.01 13.53
CA ARG A 17 -3.20 -22.53 13.61
C ARG A 17 -2.68 -21.99 12.29
N ALA A 18 -3.02 -22.63 11.17
CA ALA A 18 -2.65 -22.16 9.84
C ALA A 18 -3.35 -20.84 9.53
N ALA A 19 -4.66 -20.77 9.77
CA ALA A 19 -5.43 -19.53 9.59
C ALA A 19 -4.92 -18.36 10.45
N ASN A 20 -4.52 -18.62 11.70
CA ASN A 20 -3.94 -17.58 12.56
C ASN A 20 -2.56 -17.11 12.05
N ARG A 21 -1.76 -18.02 11.49
CA ARG A 21 -0.47 -17.69 10.90
C ARG A 21 -0.63 -16.83 9.64
N GLU A 22 -1.56 -17.19 8.75
CA GLU A 22 -1.83 -16.41 7.54
C GLU A 22 -2.33 -15.01 7.88
N LYS A 23 -3.23 -14.87 8.85
CA LYS A 23 -3.66 -13.56 9.35
C LYS A 23 -2.48 -12.72 9.86
N PHE A 24 -1.60 -13.34 10.65
CA PHE A 24 -0.41 -12.66 11.16
C PHE A 24 0.53 -12.20 10.04
N GLU A 25 0.78 -13.06 9.04
CA GLU A 25 1.61 -12.73 7.87
C GLU A 25 0.98 -11.59 7.05
N LEU A 26 -0.33 -11.63 6.81
CA LEU A 26 -1.07 -10.57 6.12
C LEU A 26 -1.04 -9.24 6.88
N GLU A 27 -1.24 -9.27 8.20
CA GLU A 27 -1.17 -8.07 9.05
C GLU A 27 0.25 -7.49 9.04
N LEU A 28 1.28 -8.34 9.06
CA LEU A 28 2.67 -7.92 8.99
C LEU A 28 3.01 -7.27 7.65
N GLU A 29 2.60 -7.87 6.53
CA GLU A 29 2.78 -7.30 5.19
C GLU A 29 2.04 -5.97 5.05
N PHE A 30 0.81 -5.90 5.59
CA PHE A 30 0.02 -4.69 5.59
C PHE A 30 0.71 -3.57 6.37
N VAL A 31 1.18 -3.82 7.60
CA VAL A 31 1.92 -2.83 8.39
C VAL A 31 3.15 -2.35 7.63
N GLN A 32 3.92 -3.26 7.03
CA GLN A 32 5.09 -2.88 6.23
C GLN A 32 4.73 -2.03 5.02
N SER A 33 3.59 -2.28 4.37
CA SER A 33 3.11 -1.47 3.24
C SER A 33 2.81 -0.02 3.64
N LEU A 34 2.47 0.25 4.90
CA LEU A 34 2.27 1.60 5.43
C LEU A 34 3.58 2.41 5.49
N ALA A 35 4.75 1.78 5.38
CA ALA A 35 6.01 2.52 5.22
C ALA A 35 6.04 3.34 3.91
N ASN A 36 5.28 2.91 2.89
CA ASN A 36 5.27 3.58 1.60
C ASN A 36 4.21 4.70 1.55
N PRO A 37 4.63 5.98 1.42
CA PRO A 37 3.70 7.11 1.36
C PRO A 37 2.76 7.09 0.14
N TYR A 38 3.17 6.44 -0.96
CA TYR A 38 2.31 6.30 -2.15
C TYR A 38 1.11 5.40 -1.88
N TYR A 39 1.30 4.34 -1.11
CA TYR A 39 0.22 3.43 -0.72
C TYR A 39 -0.77 4.12 0.22
N LEU A 40 -0.26 4.86 1.21
CA LEU A 40 -1.08 5.68 2.11
C LEU A 40 -1.93 6.70 1.35
N HIS A 41 -1.35 7.33 0.33
CA HIS A 41 -2.08 8.28 -0.49
C HIS A 41 -3.22 7.62 -1.28
N SER A 42 -2.97 6.45 -1.88
CA SER A 42 -4.02 5.68 -2.57
C SER A 42 -5.18 5.32 -1.63
N LEU A 43 -4.87 4.87 -0.41
CA LEU A 43 -5.89 4.59 0.61
C LEU A 43 -6.67 5.84 1.01
N ALA A 44 -6.00 6.99 1.10
CA ALA A 44 -6.63 8.27 1.43
C ALA A 44 -7.56 8.76 0.31
N GLN A 45 -7.14 8.61 -0.96
CA GLN A 45 -7.95 8.96 -2.12
C GLN A 45 -9.22 8.11 -2.22
N GLN A 46 -9.14 6.84 -1.84
CA GLN A 46 -10.28 5.92 -1.78
C GLN A 46 -11.21 6.18 -0.58
N ASN A 47 -10.93 7.18 0.26
CA ASN A 47 -11.67 7.50 1.49
C ASN A 47 -11.70 6.34 2.51
N ILE A 48 -10.78 5.37 2.40
CA ILE A 48 -10.72 4.20 3.29
C ILE A 48 -10.25 4.65 4.69
N LEU A 49 -9.29 5.58 4.74
CA LEU A 49 -8.73 6.09 6.00
C LEU A 49 -9.76 6.86 6.85
N ASP A 50 -10.85 7.34 6.25
CA ASP A 50 -11.92 8.08 6.94
C ASP A 50 -12.99 7.13 7.51
N GLN A 51 -12.97 5.84 7.16
CA GLN A 51 -13.97 4.89 7.63
C GLN A 51 -13.69 4.50 9.10
N PRO A 52 -14.71 4.52 9.98
CA PRO A 52 -14.53 4.19 11.39
C PRO A 52 -14.08 2.74 11.60
N ALA A 53 -14.54 1.81 10.75
CA ALA A 53 -14.10 0.42 10.79
C ALA A 53 -12.59 0.30 10.53
N PHE A 54 -12.05 1.11 9.61
CA PHE A 54 -10.63 1.10 9.30
C PHE A 54 -9.79 1.76 10.39
N ILE A 55 -10.29 2.85 11.00
CA ILE A 55 -9.62 3.48 12.14
C ILE A 55 -9.50 2.50 13.31
N ASN A 56 -10.56 1.75 13.61
CA ASN A 56 -10.52 0.70 14.63
C ASN A 56 -9.50 -0.40 14.27
N TYR A 57 -9.36 -0.73 12.99
CA TYR A 57 -8.36 -1.68 12.53
C TYR A 57 -6.92 -1.16 12.67
N LEU A 58 -6.68 0.13 12.39
CA LEU A 58 -5.38 0.78 12.65
C LEU A 58 -5.05 0.80 14.14
N GLU A 59 -6.04 1.04 15.00
CA GLU A 59 -5.87 0.94 16.45
C GLU A 59 -5.52 -0.48 16.89
N TYR A 60 -6.19 -1.49 16.34
CA TYR A 60 -5.82 -2.88 16.56
C TYR A 60 -4.36 -3.12 16.19
N LEU A 61 -3.90 -2.69 15.02
CA LEU A 61 -2.52 -2.86 14.56
C LEU A 61 -1.46 -2.16 15.44
N LEU A 62 -1.83 -1.29 16.40
CA LEU A 62 -0.85 -0.71 17.33
C LEU A 62 -0.18 -1.76 18.22
N TYR A 63 -0.73 -2.98 18.35
CA TYR A 63 -0.06 -4.08 19.05
C TYR A 63 1.32 -4.41 18.43
N TRP A 64 1.53 -4.14 17.14
CA TRP A 64 2.80 -4.32 16.45
C TRP A 64 3.95 -3.47 17.00
N LYS A 65 3.63 -2.42 17.77
CA LYS A 65 4.60 -1.57 18.46
C LYS A 65 5.19 -2.22 19.71
N GLU A 66 4.53 -3.23 20.28
CA GLU A 66 5.05 -3.94 21.43
C GLU A 66 6.34 -4.68 21.09
N LYS A 67 7.25 -4.81 22.06
CA LYS A 67 8.60 -5.34 21.85
C LYS A 67 8.62 -6.76 21.27
N ASP A 68 7.61 -7.56 21.61
CA ASP A 68 7.49 -8.95 21.18
C ASP A 68 7.17 -9.08 19.67
N TYR A 69 6.52 -8.06 19.09
CA TYR A 69 6.11 -8.03 17.69
C TYR A 69 6.97 -7.11 16.83
N ALA A 70 7.47 -6.00 17.40
CA ALA A 70 8.30 -5.03 16.69
C ALA A 70 9.56 -5.65 16.06
N ARG A 71 10.08 -6.76 16.62
CA ARG A 71 11.22 -7.52 16.07
C ARG A 71 10.97 -8.10 14.67
N PHE A 72 9.71 -8.28 14.26
CA PHE A 72 9.36 -8.82 12.94
C PHE A 72 9.26 -7.73 11.86
N ILE A 73 9.29 -6.46 12.25
CA ILE A 73 9.11 -5.34 11.33
C ILE A 73 10.46 -4.93 10.76
N HIS A 74 10.60 -5.06 9.44
CA HIS A 74 11.81 -4.64 8.73
C HIS A 74 11.90 -3.11 8.56
N TYR A 75 10.75 -2.45 8.41
CA TYR A 75 10.67 -1.01 8.13
C TYR A 75 10.12 -0.23 9.34
N PRO A 76 10.98 0.36 10.18
CA PRO A 76 10.52 1.08 11.38
C PRO A 76 9.65 2.31 11.05
N HIS A 77 9.79 2.86 9.84
CA HIS A 77 8.97 3.95 9.33
C HIS A 77 7.47 3.61 9.27
N ALA A 78 7.12 2.33 9.08
CA ALA A 78 5.73 1.87 9.08
C ALA A 78 5.01 2.19 10.39
N LEU A 79 5.67 1.93 11.53
CA LEU A 79 5.11 2.18 12.86
C LEU A 79 4.86 3.67 13.09
N HIS A 80 5.77 4.52 12.62
CA HIS A 80 5.60 5.96 12.73
C HIS A 80 4.40 6.45 11.90
N HIS A 81 4.24 5.96 10.67
CA HIS A 81 3.06 6.29 9.87
C HIS A 81 1.77 5.74 10.48
N LEU A 82 1.80 4.53 11.05
CA LEU A 82 0.65 3.96 11.74
C LEU A 82 0.15 4.87 12.88
N GLU A 83 1.07 5.43 13.67
CA GLU A 83 0.72 6.42 14.71
C GLU A 83 0.14 7.71 14.10
N LEU A 84 0.77 8.23 13.05
CA LEU A 84 0.32 9.46 12.40
C LEU A 84 -1.09 9.30 11.80
N LEU A 85 -1.43 8.12 11.27
CA LEU A 85 -2.75 7.83 10.71
C LEU A 85 -3.89 7.86 11.74
N GLN A 86 -3.56 7.74 13.04
CA GLN A 86 -4.56 7.91 14.10
C GLN A 86 -5.05 9.36 14.20
N HIS A 87 -4.24 10.33 13.79
CA HIS A 87 -4.61 11.73 13.78
C HIS A 87 -5.43 12.07 12.53
N ALA A 88 -6.68 12.50 12.72
CA ALA A 88 -7.58 12.90 11.63
C ALA A 88 -7.02 14.04 10.75
N GLN A 89 -6.23 14.93 11.35
CA GLN A 89 -5.54 16.00 10.62
C GLN A 89 -4.58 15.42 9.59
N PHE A 90 -3.77 14.43 9.96
CA PHE A 90 -2.79 13.80 9.07
C PHE A 90 -3.47 13.05 7.92
N ARG A 91 -4.55 12.32 8.20
CA ARG A 91 -5.36 11.66 7.16
C ARG A 91 -5.88 12.65 6.11
N SER A 92 -6.35 13.80 6.59
CA SER A 92 -6.82 14.89 5.72
C SER A 92 -5.69 15.51 4.89
N GLU A 93 -4.49 15.67 5.46
CA GLU A 93 -3.33 16.22 4.75
C GLU A 93 -2.78 15.25 3.69
N ILE A 94 -2.71 13.94 3.97
CA ILE A 94 -2.34 12.93 2.97
C ILE A 94 -3.31 12.94 1.79
N LYS A 95 -4.61 13.07 2.06
CA LYS A 95 -5.66 13.12 1.04
C LYS A 95 -5.54 14.32 0.11
N LYS A 96 -5.07 15.46 0.61
CA LYS A 96 -4.89 16.70 -0.18
C LYS A 96 -3.78 16.63 -1.22
N GLY A 97 -2.97 15.56 -1.28
CA GLY A 97 -2.05 15.29 -2.40
C GLY A 97 -0.84 16.22 -2.53
N LYS A 98 -0.77 17.34 -1.79
CA LYS A 98 0.34 18.30 -1.87
C LYS A 98 1.73 17.67 -1.71
N TYR A 99 1.85 16.56 -0.98
CA TYR A 99 3.13 15.87 -0.77
C TYR A 99 3.54 14.97 -1.95
N LEU A 100 2.57 14.46 -2.73
CA LEU A 100 2.82 13.56 -3.86
C LEU A 100 2.89 14.29 -5.20
N ASP A 101 2.07 15.32 -5.42
CA ASP A 101 2.07 16.07 -6.68
C ASP A 101 3.43 16.70 -6.95
N GLN A 102 4.10 17.20 -5.90
CA GLN A 102 5.46 17.74 -5.96
C GLN A 102 6.48 16.66 -6.37
N LYS A 103 6.41 15.46 -5.77
CA LYS A 103 7.35 14.36 -6.01
C LYS A 103 7.16 13.69 -7.37
N GLN A 104 5.91 13.53 -7.81
CA GLN A 104 5.67 13.04 -9.15
C GLN A 104 6.14 14.08 -10.18
N TYR A 105 5.90 15.39 -9.97
CA TYR A 105 6.46 16.47 -10.79
C TYR A 105 7.98 16.42 -10.92
N ASP A 106 8.68 16.25 -9.80
CA ASP A 106 10.14 16.14 -9.82
C ASP A 106 10.62 14.86 -10.52
N HIS A 107 9.89 13.75 -10.39
CA HIS A 107 10.17 12.49 -11.10
C HIS A 107 9.99 12.65 -12.61
N TRP A 108 8.86 13.20 -13.09
CA TRP A 108 8.66 13.44 -14.53
C TRP A 108 9.66 14.44 -15.10
N ARG A 109 10.06 15.43 -14.29
CA ARG A 109 11.07 16.42 -14.65
C ARG A 109 12.44 15.78 -14.84
N THR A 110 12.87 14.93 -13.91
CA THR A 110 14.15 14.20 -14.02
C THR A 110 14.18 13.19 -15.17
N TRP A 111 13.05 12.54 -15.49
CA TRP A 111 12.99 11.62 -16.65
C TRP A 111 12.96 12.34 -18.01
N ARG A 112 12.37 13.54 -18.12
CA ARG A 112 12.41 14.34 -19.36
C ARG A 112 13.76 15.01 -19.62
N ASP A 113 14.53 15.29 -18.58
CA ASP A 113 15.85 15.91 -18.68
C ASP A 113 16.99 14.90 -18.92
N TYR A 114 16.71 13.61 -19.19
CA TYR A 114 17.74 12.64 -19.57
C TYR A 114 18.30 12.97 -20.97
N PRO A 115 19.58 13.39 -21.10
CA PRO A 115 20.15 13.90 -22.35
C PRO A 115 20.58 12.78 -23.31
N GLY A 116 19.86 11.65 -23.33
CA GLY A 116 20.18 10.46 -24.12
C GLY A 116 19.17 10.09 -25.20
N ALA A 117 18.02 10.75 -25.26
CA ALA A 117 16.94 10.43 -26.21
C ALA A 117 17.00 11.22 -27.55
N ASN A 118 18.07 11.98 -27.80
CA ASN A 118 18.36 12.55 -29.11
C ASN A 118 19.50 11.76 -29.77
N VAL A 119 19.28 10.47 -30.04
CA VAL A 119 20.12 9.75 -30.99
C VAL A 119 19.70 10.17 -32.38
N SER A 120 20.61 10.87 -33.03
CA SER A 120 20.56 11.39 -34.39
C SER A 120 19.99 10.39 -35.40
N ILE A 121 18.91 10.77 -36.08
CA ILE A 121 18.65 10.26 -37.42
C ILE A 121 19.40 11.17 -38.38
N GLU A 122 20.71 10.91 -38.53
CA GLU A 122 21.48 11.43 -39.64
C GLU A 122 21.00 10.75 -40.94
N SER A 123 20.19 11.47 -41.72
CA SER A 123 19.90 11.13 -43.11
C SER A 123 21.20 11.10 -43.91
N THR A 124 21.75 9.90 -44.09
CA THR A 124 22.79 9.62 -45.07
C THR A 124 22.20 8.84 -46.24
N GLY A 125 22.28 9.43 -47.44
CA GLY A 125 22.21 8.70 -48.70
C GLY A 125 21.15 9.18 -49.69
N ASN A 126 21.52 10.13 -50.55
CA ASN A 126 21.10 10.05 -51.96
C ASN A 126 22.21 10.63 -52.86
N PRO A 127 22.95 9.82 -53.63
CA PRO A 127 23.90 10.30 -54.63
C PRO A 127 23.18 10.67 -55.93
N GLN A 128 23.65 11.73 -56.58
CA GLN A 128 23.41 12.03 -57.99
C GLN A 128 24.71 11.78 -58.77
#